data_AF-A0A948N1G8-F1
#
_entry.id   AF-A0A948N1G8-F1
#
_cell.length_a   1.000
_cell.length_b   1.000
_cell.length_c   1.000
_cell.angle_alpha   90.00
_cell.angle_beta   90.00
_cell.angle_gamma   90.00
#
_symmetry.space_group_name_H-M   'P 1'
#
loop_
_entity.id
_entity.type
_entity.pdbx_description
1 polymer ?
#
loop_
_entity_poly.entity_id
_entity_poly.type
_entity_poly.pdbx_seq_one_letter_code
_entity_poly.pdbx_strand_id
1 'polypeptide(L)' 'MAWLLELRLRARGNPEGRAIVDRCLALVARAASTSDPEELKAIATEVRRLDDDLALRFGAPKRAVVQ' A
#
# COMPACT_ATOMS: atom_id res chain seq x y z
N MET A 1 -9.53 -4.35 4.83
CA MET A 1 -9.23 -5.08 3.57
C MET A 1 -10.21 -4.78 2.44
N ALA A 2 -11.53 -4.72 2.69
CA ALA A 2 -12.54 -4.41 1.66
C ALA A 2 -12.22 -3.14 0.83
N TRP A 3 -11.74 -2.08 1.47
CA TRP A 3 -11.33 -0.84 0.80
C TRP A 3 -10.24 -1.03 -0.27
N LEU A 4 -9.24 -1.90 -0.08
CA LEU A 4 -8.20 -2.15 -1.08
C LEU A 4 -8.75 -2.90 -2.31
N LEU A 5 -9.73 -3.78 -2.10
CA LEU A 5 -10.39 -4.48 -3.21
C LEU A 5 -11.25 -3.51 -4.04
N GLU A 6 -11.97 -2.60 -3.39
CA GLU A 6 -12.66 -1.51 -4.07
C GLU A 6 -11.69 -0.60 -4.84
N LEU A 7 -10.55 -0.26 -4.24
CA LEU A 7 -9.52 0.55 -4.88
C LEU A 7 -8.95 -0.14 -6.14
N ARG A 8 -8.75 -1.47 -6.07
CA ARG A 8 -8.34 -2.28 -7.21
C ARG A 8 -9.37 -2.26 -8.34
N LEU A 9 -10.66 -2.32 -8.02
CA LEU A 9 -11.75 -2.19 -9.00
C LEU A 9 -11.77 -0.80 -9.65
N ARG A 10 -11.60 0.27 -8.84
CA ARG A 10 -11.52 1.65 -9.34
C ARG A 10 -10.31 1.85 -10.28
N ALA A 11 -9.20 1.17 -10.00
CA ALA A 11 -7.99 1.21 -10.83
C ALA A 11 -8.04 0.30 -12.07
N ARG A 12 -9.19 -0.32 -12.41
CA ARG A 12 -9.28 -1.30 -13.52
C ARG A 12 -8.78 -0.76 -14.87
N GLY A 13 -8.99 0.53 -15.15
CA GLY A 13 -8.52 1.20 -16.38
C GLY A 13 -7.13 1.81 -16.29
N ASN A 14 -6.47 1.73 -15.13
CA ASN A 14 -5.15 2.29 -14.87
C ASN A 14 -4.20 1.17 -14.43
N PRO A 15 -3.42 0.57 -15.36
CA PRO A 15 -2.57 -0.57 -15.04
C PRO A 15 -1.50 -0.23 -14.00
N GLU A 16 -0.98 1.00 -14.00
CA GLU A 16 -0.01 1.47 -13.03
C GLU A 16 -0.63 1.62 -11.64
N GLY A 17 -1.80 2.27 -11.55
CA GLY A 17 -2.55 2.39 -10.31
C GLY A 17 -2.89 1.01 -9.73
N ARG A 18 -3.27 0.06 -10.58
CA ARG A 18 -3.56 -1.32 -10.17
C ARG A 18 -2.33 -2.04 -9.61
N ALA A 19 -1.16 -1.85 -10.22
CA ALA A 19 0.08 -2.45 -9.72
C ALA A 19 0.46 -1.95 -8.32
N ILE A 20 0.22 -0.66 -8.03
CA ILE A 20 0.41 -0.08 -6.70
C ILE A 20 -0.52 -0.74 -5.67
N VAL A 21 -1.83 -0.86 -5.99
CA VAL A 21 -2.80 -1.50 -5.10
C VAL A 21 -2.45 -2.97 -4.85
N ASP A 22 -2.01 -3.68 -5.89
CA ASP A 22 -1.61 -5.08 -5.79
C ASP A 22 -0.39 -5.27 -4.88
N ARG A 23 0.57 -4.35 -4.94
CA ARG A 23 1.72 -4.32 -4.03
C ARG A 23 1.30 -4.07 -2.58
N CYS A 24 0.38 -3.14 -2.33
CA CYS A 24 -0.18 -2.91 -1.00
C CYS A 24 -0.87 -4.16 -0.44
N LEU A 25 -1.67 -4.85 -1.26
CA LEU A 25 -2.33 -6.10 -0.87
C LEU A 25 -1.32 -7.18 -0.50
N ALA A 26 -0.21 -7.32 -1.25
CA ALA A 26 0.85 -8.28 -0.94
C ALA A 26 1.54 -7.96 0.40
N LEU A 27 1.82 -6.69 0.70
CA LEU A 27 2.41 -6.28 1.98
C LEU A 27 1.48 -6.58 3.16
N VAL A 28 0.18 -6.30 3.01
CA VAL A 28 -0.82 -6.61 4.04
C VAL A 28 -0.95 -8.12 4.25
N ALA A 29 -0.95 -8.91 3.17
CA ALA A 29 -1.01 -10.37 3.27
C ALA A 29 0.22 -10.93 3.99
N ARG A 30 1.43 -10.47 3.64
CA ARG A 30 2.68 -10.86 4.30
C ARG A 30 2.66 -10.53 5.78
N ALA A 31 2.25 -9.31 6.14
CA ALA A 31 2.17 -8.88 7.54
C ALA A 31 1.16 -9.73 8.34
N ALA A 32 0.06 -10.13 7.72
CA ALA A 32 -0.95 -10.98 8.36
C ALA A 32 -0.50 -12.44 8.51
N SER A 33 0.42 -12.91 7.68
CA SER A 33 0.91 -14.30 7.70
C SER A 33 2.15 -14.53 8.56
N THR A 34 2.79 -13.47 9.05
CA THR A 34 4.05 -13.57 9.80
C THR A 34 3.90 -13.12 11.25
N SER A 35 4.66 -13.73 12.14
CA SER A 35 4.86 -13.27 13.52
C SER A 35 6.33 -12.92 13.80
N ASP A 36 7.18 -12.96 12.76
CA ASP A 36 8.60 -12.62 12.87
C ASP A 36 8.78 -11.08 12.95
N PRO A 37 9.34 -10.56 14.05
CA PRO A 37 9.59 -9.12 14.21
C PRO A 37 10.50 -8.52 13.12
N GLU A 38 11.48 -9.27 12.61
CA GLU A 38 12.38 -8.77 11.56
C GLU A 38 11.66 -8.68 10.22
N GLU A 39 10.79 -9.64 9.91
CA GLU A 39 9.94 -9.57 8.72
C GLU A 39 8.97 -8.38 8.80
N LEU A 40 8.35 -8.16 9.96
CA LEU A 40 7.47 -7.01 10.18
C LEU A 40 8.22 -5.67 10.00
N LYS A 41 9.48 -5.59 10.47
CA LYS A 41 10.35 -4.42 10.26
C LYS A 41 10.72 -4.22 8.80
N ALA A 42 10.98 -5.31 8.06
CA ALA A 42 11.22 -5.26 6.62
C ALA A 42 9.98 -4.74 5.88
N ILE A 43 8.79 -5.27 6.20
CA ILE A 43 7.51 -4.81 5.64
C ILE A 43 7.28 -3.32 5.92
N ALA A 44 7.49 -2.86 7.17
CA ALA A 44 7.36 -1.45 7.52
C ALA A 44 8.34 -0.53 6.76
N THR A 45 9.52 -1.06 6.40
CA THR A 45 10.49 -0.35 5.57
C THR A 45 10.03 -0.27 4.11
N GLU A 46 9.47 -1.35 3.57
CA GLU A 46 8.87 -1.35 2.23
C GLU A 46 7.68 -0.40 2.14
N VAL A 47 6.83 -0.34 3.17
CA VAL A 47 5.70 0.61 3.25
C VAL A 47 6.20 2.05 3.19
N ARG A 48 7.22 2.41 3.97
CA ARG A 48 7.79 3.77 3.94
C ARG A 48 8.35 4.14 2.57
N ARG A 49 9.07 3.22 1.92
CA ARG A 49 9.57 3.44 0.56
C ARG A 49 8.45 3.66 -0.45
N LEU A 50 7.33 2.94 -0.29
CA LEU A 50 6.17 3.12 -1.14
C LEU A 50 5.51 4.48 -0.90
N ASP A 51 5.41 4.93 0.35
CA ASP A 51 4.89 6.26 0.70
C ASP A 51 5.76 7.37 0.07
N ASP A 52 7.08 7.27 0.18
CA ASP A 52 8.03 8.21 -0.43
C ASP A 52 7.91 8.25 -1.97
N ASP A 53 7.81 7.09 -2.62
CA ASP A 53 7.64 6.99 -4.08
C ASP A 53 6.31 7.60 -4.53
N LEU A 54 5.21 7.31 -3.82
CA LEU A 54 3.91 7.88 -4.12
C LEU A 54 3.89 9.40 -3.87
N ALA A 55 4.52 9.87 -2.80
CA ALA A 55 4.64 11.30 -2.51
C ALA A 55 5.44 12.03 -3.59
N LEU A 56 6.51 11.41 -4.11
CA LEU A 56 7.30 11.97 -5.20
C LEU A 56 6.49 12.08 -6.50
N ARG A 57 5.66 11.07 -6.80
CA ARG A 57 4.92 10.95 -8.06
C ARG A 57 3.61 11.73 -8.08
N PHE A 58 2.88 11.74 -6.97
CA PHE A 58 1.53 12.27 -6.88
C PHE A 58 1.41 13.47 -5.92
N GLY A 59 2.52 13.87 -5.28
CA GLY A 59 2.54 14.82 -4.17
C GLY A 59 2.23 14.13 -2.84
N ALA A 60 2.68 14.76 -1.74
CA ALA A 60 2.44 14.22 -0.40
C ALA A 60 0.92 14.01 -0.18
N PRO A 61 0.51 12.86 0.38
CA PRO A 61 -0.90 12.61 0.65
C PRO A 61 -1.41 13.75 1.54
N LYS A 62 -2.48 14.43 1.10
CA LYS A 62 -3.24 15.30 2.00
C LYS A 62 -3.70 14.36 3.11
N ARG A 63 -3.21 14.53 4.34
CA ARG A 63 -3.69 13.77 5.50
C ARG A 63 -5.21 13.89 5.50
N ALA A 64 -5.89 12.84 5.03
CA ALA A 64 -7.30 12.71 5.27
C ALA A 64 -7.40 12.57 6.78
N VAL A 65 -7.84 13.64 7.44
CA VAL A 65 -8.24 13.58 8.84
C VAL A 65 -9.39 12.59 8.85
N VAL A 66 -9.09 11.34 9.21
CA VAL A 66 -10.11 10.36 9.51
C VAL A 66 -10.69 10.81 10.84
N GLN A 67 -11.85 11.50 10.79
CA GLN A 67 -12.68 11.79 11.96
C GLN A 67 -13.53 10.57 12.31
#